data_AF-A0AAV2IGF8-F1
#
_entry.id   AF-A0AAV2IGF8-F1
#
_cell.length_a   1.000
_cell.length_b   1.000
_cell.length_c   1.000
_cell.angle_alpha   90.00
_cell.angle_beta   90.00
_cell.angle_gamma   90.00
#
_symmetry.space_group_name_H-M   'P 1'
#
loop_
_entity.id
_entity.type
_entity.pdbx_description
1 polymer ?
#
loop_
_entity_poly.entity_id
_entity_poly.type
_entity_poly.pdbx_seq_one_letter_code
_entity_poly.pdbx_strand_id
1 'polypeptide(L)'
;MYSYNNDGFDPIAYLKANKALYIIFIILILLANGLLIFKNVRKGDFMYKPKSLTILSLAIGDVLLALFPMVVQTKVLFGDYAVTGLSCSTTITSGAYSPYLITFVYGIGLMVLGFEIIQSQKSSPTNKNTQIIYSLAYSSFPWILGLIVVLPLGMANLNIDTCQGTQTVGQARALVVIGIILPALGAVITSIIVKNKKPQTVNSPAQALGVLNSHSSAHPNNTMNQGYAQQPPQLYNQPPTQPYSLPGQAQYGNPSYPGSGSDAPTLTQWGHPNTQPKVNRLLAIAIVYFVLVSPLAIYLLSYILNSHAVSLGLVLGKVVDGLVIWLNYSRSIVTPLMMYGYADD
;
A
#
# COMPACT_ATOMS: atom_id res chain seq x y z
N MET A 1 -41.89 -2.60 34.01
CA MET A 1 -41.39 -4.00 33.92
C MET A 1 -41.94 -4.56 32.61
N TYR A 2 -41.20 -4.42 31.51
CA TYR A 2 -41.66 -4.89 30.20
C TYR A 2 -41.46 -6.41 30.14
N SER A 3 -42.54 -7.16 29.90
CA SER A 3 -42.49 -8.60 29.67
C SER A 3 -41.70 -8.85 28.39
N TYR A 4 -40.46 -9.31 28.52
CA TYR A 4 -39.65 -9.80 27.40
C TYR A 4 -40.34 -11.04 26.86
N ASN A 5 -41.07 -10.90 25.75
CA ASN A 5 -41.56 -12.06 25.01
C ASN A 5 -40.36 -12.84 24.46
N ASN A 6 -40.48 -14.16 24.51
CA ASN A 6 -39.50 -15.19 24.16
C ASN A 6 -39.13 -15.20 22.66
N ASP A 7 -38.50 -14.14 22.15
CA ASP A 7 -38.02 -14.09 20.75
C ASP A 7 -36.69 -14.87 20.55
N GLY A 8 -36.30 -15.72 21.50
CA GLY A 8 -35.06 -16.51 21.46
C GLY A 8 -33.77 -15.69 21.57
N PHE A 9 -33.85 -14.37 21.73
CA PHE A 9 -32.69 -13.49 21.88
C PHE A 9 -32.24 -13.43 23.34
N ASP A 10 -31.09 -14.04 23.64
CA ASP A 10 -30.41 -13.90 24.93
C ASP A 10 -29.45 -12.69 24.90
N PRO A 11 -29.80 -11.56 25.55
CA PRO A 11 -28.97 -10.37 25.56
C PRO A 11 -27.63 -10.58 26.29
N ILE A 12 -27.57 -11.51 27.24
CA ILE A 12 -26.36 -11.82 28.00
C ILE A 12 -25.39 -12.59 27.10
N ALA A 13 -25.89 -13.58 26.36
CA ALA A 13 -25.10 -14.31 25.38
C ALA A 13 -24.56 -13.37 24.29
N TYR A 14 -25.40 -12.48 23.75
CA TYR A 14 -24.99 -11.47 22.77
C TYR A 14 -23.89 -10.53 23.31
N LEU A 15 -24.02 -10.06 24.55
CA LEU A 15 -23.02 -9.21 25.18
C LEU A 15 -21.69 -9.95 25.38
N LYS A 16 -21.73 -11.19 25.89
CA LYS A 16 -20.54 -12.04 26.07
C LYS A 16 -19.84 -12.30 24.73
N ALA A 17 -20.61 -12.60 23.69
CA ALA A 17 -20.08 -12.81 22.34
C ALA A 17 -19.38 -11.56 21.80
N ASN A 18 -20.00 -10.38 21.92
CA ASN A 18 -19.37 -9.12 21.49
C ASN A 18 -18.09 -8.83 22.28
N LYS A 19 -18.09 -9.02 23.61
CA LYS A 19 -16.88 -8.88 24.44
C LYS A 19 -15.73 -9.74 23.92
N ALA A 20 -16.01 -11.01 23.61
CA ALA A 20 -15.02 -11.92 23.04
C ALA A 20 -14.55 -11.46 21.66
N LEU A 21 -15.47 -11.04 20.77
CA LEU A 21 -15.14 -10.56 19.44
C LEU A 21 -14.20 -9.34 19.46
N TYR A 22 -14.43 -8.37 20.35
CA TYR A 22 -13.52 -7.22 20.49
C TYR A 22 -12.09 -7.64 20.81
N ILE A 23 -11.91 -8.55 21.77
CA ILE A 23 -10.58 -9.06 22.14
C ILE A 23 -9.94 -9.83 20.98
N ILE A 24 -10.70 -10.70 20.31
CA ILE A 24 -10.23 -11.47 19.16
C ILE A 24 -9.77 -10.52 18.04
N PHE A 25 -10.57 -9.52 17.68
CA PHE A 25 -10.24 -8.57 16.61
C PHE A 25 -9.03 -7.71 16.96
N ILE A 26 -8.90 -7.25 18.21
CA ILE A 26 -7.70 -6.53 18.68
C ILE A 26 -6.44 -7.37 18.45
N ILE A 27 -6.46 -8.65 18.87
CA ILE A 27 -5.33 -9.57 18.70
C ILE A 27 -5.04 -9.80 17.21
N LEU A 28 -6.06 -10.07 16.39
CA LEU A 28 -5.89 -10.34 14.97
C LEU A 28 -5.35 -9.11 14.20
N ILE A 29 -5.81 -7.90 14.52
CA ILE A 29 -5.29 -6.67 13.92
C ILE A 29 -3.83 -6.46 14.29
N LEU A 30 -3.48 -6.64 15.57
CA LEU A 30 -2.09 -6.54 16.03
C LEU A 30 -1.18 -7.56 15.34
N LEU A 31 -1.63 -8.81 15.20
CA LEU A 31 -0.84 -9.85 14.54
C LEU A 31 -0.70 -9.58 13.04
N ALA A 32 -1.80 -9.31 12.33
CA ALA A 32 -1.76 -9.09 10.88
C ALA A 32 -0.91 -7.87 10.50
N ASN A 33 -1.10 -6.74 11.18
CA ASN A 33 -0.33 -5.53 10.93
C ASN A 33 1.10 -5.62 11.48
N GLY A 34 1.29 -6.23 12.65
CA GLY A 34 2.61 -6.46 13.24
C GLY A 34 3.51 -7.30 12.33
N LEU A 35 2.99 -8.37 11.73
CA LEU A 35 3.71 -9.18 10.75
C LEU A 35 4.07 -8.37 9.50
N LEU A 36 3.16 -7.54 8.99
CA LEU A 36 3.40 -6.68 7.84
C LEU A 36 4.47 -5.61 8.13
N ILE A 37 4.40 -4.96 9.29
CA ILE A 37 5.37 -3.97 9.77
C ILE A 37 6.75 -4.63 9.92
N PHE A 38 6.82 -5.72 10.68
CA PHE A 38 8.06 -6.46 10.91
C PHE A 38 8.75 -6.84 9.60
N LYS A 39 7.99 -7.34 8.63
CA LYS A 39 8.50 -7.70 7.32
C LYS A 39 9.07 -6.49 6.56
N ASN A 40 8.33 -5.38 6.48
CA ASN A 40 8.81 -4.20 5.75
C ASN A 40 10.04 -3.56 6.43
N VAL A 41 10.05 -3.50 7.75
CA VAL A 41 11.19 -2.97 8.52
C VAL A 41 12.44 -3.84 8.32
N ARG A 42 12.29 -5.17 8.35
CA ARG A 42 13.41 -6.11 8.16
C ARG A 42 14.09 -5.98 6.78
N LYS A 43 13.39 -5.51 5.75
CA LYS A 43 13.99 -5.29 4.42
C LYS A 43 14.95 -4.09 4.39
N GLY A 44 14.79 -3.13 5.29
CA GLY A 44 15.70 -1.97 5.44
C GLY A 44 15.66 -0.93 4.32
N ASP A 45 14.92 -1.17 3.23
CA ASP A 45 14.85 -0.30 2.06
C ASP A 45 13.52 0.48 1.94
N PHE A 46 12.64 0.36 2.93
CA PHE A 46 11.28 0.92 2.88
C PHE A 46 11.26 2.46 2.75
N MET A 47 12.28 3.16 3.25
CA MET A 47 12.40 4.63 3.15
C MET A 47 12.62 5.15 1.72
N TYR A 48 13.17 4.31 0.85
CA TYR A 48 13.51 4.70 -0.53
C TYR A 48 12.41 4.31 -1.54
N LYS A 49 11.44 3.52 -1.11
CA LYS A 49 10.36 2.98 -1.94
C LYS A 49 9.01 3.57 -1.47
N PRO A 50 8.42 4.52 -2.20
CA PRO A 50 7.15 5.14 -1.81
C PRO A 50 6.04 4.12 -1.54
N LYS A 51 5.97 3.07 -2.36
CA LYS A 51 5.08 1.91 -2.16
C LYS A 51 5.25 1.27 -0.79
N SER A 52 6.47 0.92 -0.40
CA SER A 52 6.74 0.22 0.87
C SER A 52 6.45 1.13 2.07
N LEU A 53 6.84 2.40 2.00
CA LEU A 53 6.55 3.37 3.07
C LEU A 53 5.04 3.63 3.21
N THR A 54 4.29 3.67 2.10
CA THR A 54 2.83 3.83 2.12
C THR A 54 2.16 2.60 2.76
N ILE A 55 2.57 1.38 2.40
CA ILE A 55 2.06 0.15 3.01
C ILE A 55 2.37 0.12 4.51
N LEU A 56 3.59 0.48 4.89
CA LEU A 56 4.00 0.56 6.30
C LEU A 56 3.15 1.57 7.07
N SER A 57 2.93 2.75 6.49
CA SER A 57 2.12 3.82 7.07
C SER A 57 0.66 3.42 7.24
N LEU A 58 0.06 2.74 6.26
CA LEU A 58 -1.29 2.18 6.39
C LEU A 58 -1.37 1.13 7.52
N ALA A 59 -0.37 0.25 7.64
CA ALA A 59 -0.33 -0.77 8.69
C ALA A 59 -0.18 -0.16 10.10
N ILE A 60 0.68 0.85 10.25
CA ILE A 60 0.80 1.62 11.50
C ILE A 60 -0.52 2.33 11.80
N GLY A 61 -1.16 2.88 10.77
CA GLY A 61 -2.48 3.46 10.83
C GLY A 61 -3.55 2.53 11.37
N ASP A 62 -3.63 1.32 10.83
CA ASP A 62 -4.57 0.30 11.32
C ASP A 62 -4.29 -0.07 12.78
N VAL A 63 -3.02 -0.22 13.18
CA VAL A 63 -2.68 -0.46 14.60
C VAL A 63 -3.13 0.69 15.49
N LEU A 64 -2.79 1.94 15.16
CA LEU A 64 -3.10 3.06 16.04
C LEU A 64 -4.59 3.41 16.02
N LEU A 65 -5.16 3.54 14.83
CA LEU A 65 -6.49 4.09 14.66
C LEU A 65 -7.59 3.04 14.67
N ALA A 66 -7.35 1.77 14.33
CA ALA A 66 -8.39 0.75 14.52
C ALA A 66 -8.44 0.29 15.98
N LEU A 67 -7.30 0.24 16.68
CA LEU A 67 -7.28 -0.11 18.10
C LEU A 67 -7.86 0.97 18.99
N PHE A 68 -7.61 2.26 18.72
CA PHE A 68 -8.18 3.35 19.51
C PHE A 68 -9.72 3.22 19.73
N PRO A 69 -10.56 3.13 18.69
CA PRO A 69 -12.00 2.97 18.85
C PRO A 69 -12.37 1.61 19.44
N MET A 70 -11.66 0.53 19.12
CA MET A 70 -11.92 -0.76 19.77
C MET A 70 -11.64 -0.73 21.27
N VAL A 71 -10.58 -0.07 21.72
CA VAL A 71 -10.22 0.05 23.14
C VAL A 71 -11.26 0.91 23.87
N VAL A 72 -11.69 2.02 23.26
CA VAL A 72 -12.78 2.84 23.81
C VAL A 72 -14.06 2.02 23.95
N GLN A 73 -14.48 1.31 22.89
CA GLN A 73 -15.67 0.45 22.93
C GLN A 73 -15.54 -0.72 23.91
N THR A 74 -14.36 -1.34 24.00
CA THR A 74 -14.06 -2.38 24.98
C THR A 74 -14.20 -1.83 26.40
N LYS A 75 -13.67 -0.63 26.68
CA LYS A 75 -13.82 -0.01 27.99
C LYS A 75 -15.30 0.25 28.33
N VAL A 76 -16.10 0.71 27.37
CA VAL A 76 -17.55 0.90 27.53
C VAL A 76 -18.27 -0.43 27.76
N LEU A 77 -17.89 -1.50 27.06
CA LEU A 77 -18.53 -2.82 27.17
C LEU A 77 -18.15 -3.58 28.45
N PHE A 78 -16.90 -3.45 28.90
CA PHE A 78 -16.38 -4.18 30.06
C PHE A 78 -16.56 -3.43 31.38
N GLY A 79 -16.60 -2.10 31.37
CA GLY A 79 -16.78 -1.30 32.58
C GLY A 79 -18.24 -1.05 32.93
N ASP A 80 -18.52 -0.83 34.21
CA ASP A 80 -19.78 -0.21 34.62
C ASP A 80 -19.80 1.25 34.16
N TYR A 81 -20.87 1.65 33.48
CA TYR A 81 -21.04 2.99 32.89
C TYR A 81 -20.75 4.14 33.89
N ALA A 82 -20.95 3.91 35.19
CA ALA A 82 -20.69 4.89 36.24
C ALA A 82 -19.20 5.11 36.59
N VAL A 83 -18.32 4.15 36.26
CA VAL A 83 -16.92 4.14 36.74
C VAL A 83 -15.92 4.53 35.63
N THR A 84 -16.33 4.47 34.36
CA THR A 84 -15.36 4.48 33.25
C THR A 84 -14.71 5.83 32.94
N GLY A 85 -15.19 6.96 33.51
CA GLY A 85 -14.54 8.27 33.41
C GLY A 85 -14.15 8.69 31.98
N LEU A 86 -14.83 8.14 30.97
CA LEU A 86 -14.54 8.40 29.56
C LEU A 86 -15.06 9.79 29.23
N SER A 87 -14.17 10.67 28.78
CA SER A 87 -14.61 11.98 28.30
C SER A 87 -15.52 11.79 27.09
N CYS A 88 -16.52 12.66 27.02
CA CYS A 88 -17.43 12.75 25.88
C CYS A 88 -16.70 12.84 24.53
N SER A 89 -15.69 13.71 24.50
CA SER A 89 -14.81 13.90 23.36
C SER A 89 -14.19 12.58 22.91
N THR A 90 -13.66 11.77 23.84
CA THR A 90 -13.09 10.46 23.51
C THR A 90 -14.09 9.54 22.82
N THR A 91 -15.31 9.44 23.33
CA THR A 91 -16.34 8.57 22.75
C THR A 91 -16.72 9.04 21.34
N ILE A 92 -16.96 10.32 21.16
CA ILE A 92 -17.37 10.90 19.88
C ILE A 92 -16.23 10.80 18.85
N THR A 93 -15.01 11.17 19.25
CA THR A 93 -13.82 11.04 18.42
C THR A 93 -13.62 9.58 18.01
N SER A 94 -13.79 8.61 18.93
CA SER A 94 -13.71 7.19 18.58
C SER A 94 -14.75 6.77 17.52
N GLY A 95 -15.98 7.29 17.65
CA GLY A 95 -17.06 7.05 16.70
C GLY A 95 -16.82 7.66 15.32
N ALA A 96 -16.08 8.77 15.23
CA ALA A 96 -15.70 9.37 13.95
C ALA A 96 -14.53 8.62 13.27
N TYR A 97 -13.57 8.14 14.06
CA TYR A 97 -12.34 7.53 13.54
C TYR A 97 -12.60 6.18 12.86
N SER A 98 -13.30 5.27 13.54
CA SER A 98 -13.49 3.89 13.07
C SER A 98 -14.20 3.76 11.70
N PRO A 99 -15.40 4.34 11.51
CA PRO A 99 -16.15 4.15 10.28
C PRO A 99 -15.72 5.09 9.15
N TYR A 100 -15.27 6.32 9.45
CA TYR A 100 -15.04 7.34 8.42
C TYR A 100 -13.55 7.58 8.16
N LEU A 101 -12.77 7.97 9.17
CA LEU A 101 -11.39 8.43 8.94
C LEU A 101 -10.49 7.31 8.41
N ILE A 102 -10.49 6.15 9.07
CA ILE A 102 -9.62 5.04 8.66
C ILE A 102 -10.04 4.53 7.28
N THR A 103 -11.33 4.49 7.00
CA THR A 103 -11.88 4.08 5.71
C THR A 103 -11.43 5.04 4.61
N PHE A 104 -11.57 6.34 4.86
CA PHE A 104 -11.08 7.35 3.94
C PHE A 104 -9.59 7.22 3.64
N VAL A 105 -8.77 7.21 4.69
CA VAL A 105 -7.31 7.11 4.59
C VAL A 105 -6.91 5.85 3.81
N TYR A 106 -7.56 4.72 4.08
CA TYR A 106 -7.25 3.47 3.41
C TYR A 106 -7.59 3.51 1.92
N GLY A 107 -8.77 4.00 1.54
CA GLY A 107 -9.16 4.15 0.14
C GLY A 107 -8.24 5.11 -0.63
N ILE A 108 -7.91 6.26 -0.04
CA ILE A 108 -6.95 7.21 -0.64
C ILE A 108 -5.54 6.59 -0.71
N GLY A 109 -5.13 5.82 0.30
CA GLY A 109 -3.86 5.08 0.30
C GLY A 109 -3.76 4.10 -0.87
N LEU A 110 -4.83 3.35 -1.17
CA LEU A 110 -4.88 2.48 -2.35
C LEU A 110 -4.81 3.26 -3.67
N MET A 111 -5.46 4.43 -3.75
CA MET A 111 -5.36 5.31 -4.92
C MET A 111 -3.92 5.80 -5.11
N VAL A 112 -3.26 6.24 -4.03
CA VAL A 112 -1.85 6.65 -4.03
C VAL A 112 -0.94 5.51 -4.51
N LEU A 113 -1.14 4.29 -4.01
CA LEU A 113 -0.40 3.12 -4.50
C LEU A 113 -0.61 2.88 -6.00
N GLY A 114 -1.83 3.06 -6.50
CA GLY A 114 -2.10 2.96 -7.93
C GLY A 114 -1.39 4.04 -8.76
N PHE A 115 -1.38 5.29 -8.28
CA PHE A 115 -0.66 6.38 -8.94
C PHE A 115 0.85 6.16 -8.94
N GLU A 116 1.41 5.62 -7.86
CA GLU A 116 2.83 5.28 -7.75
C GLU A 116 3.24 4.27 -8.82
N ILE A 117 2.45 3.21 -9.05
CA ILE A 117 2.71 2.22 -10.11
C ILE A 117 2.74 2.88 -11.50
N ILE A 118 1.87 3.86 -11.76
CA ILE A 118 1.84 4.58 -13.03
C ILE A 118 3.07 5.47 -13.19
N GLN A 119 3.50 6.12 -12.11
CA GLN A 119 4.63 7.03 -12.14
C GLN A 119 5.97 6.30 -12.21
N SER A 120 6.10 5.16 -11.52
CA SER A 120 7.30 4.33 -11.52
C SER A 120 7.64 3.81 -12.92
N GLN A 121 6.67 3.79 -13.84
CA GLN A 121 6.88 3.44 -15.25
C GLN A 121 7.53 4.58 -16.07
N LYS A 122 7.37 5.84 -15.67
CA LYS A 122 7.79 7.01 -16.47
C LYS A 122 9.23 7.45 -16.18
N SER A 123 9.64 7.43 -14.92
CA SER A 123 11.00 7.76 -14.53
C SER A 123 11.23 7.39 -13.07
N SER A 124 12.37 6.73 -12.79
CA SER A 124 12.83 6.58 -11.43
C SER A 124 13.68 7.82 -11.09
N PRO A 125 13.44 8.51 -9.96
CA PRO A 125 14.27 9.65 -9.59
C PRO A 125 15.71 9.19 -9.38
N THR A 126 16.69 9.88 -9.97
CA THR A 126 18.11 9.50 -9.87
C THR A 126 18.71 9.82 -8.49
N ASN A 127 18.13 10.77 -7.75
CA ASN A 127 18.65 11.23 -6.47
C ASN A 127 17.93 10.57 -5.27
N LYS A 128 18.70 9.93 -4.39
CA LYS A 128 18.20 9.27 -3.17
C LYS A 128 17.42 10.21 -2.24
N ASN A 129 17.88 11.45 -2.05
CA ASN A 129 17.21 12.41 -1.16
C ASN A 129 15.81 12.76 -1.70
N THR A 130 15.71 12.93 -3.01
CA THR A 130 14.44 13.17 -3.69
C THR A 130 13.48 11.99 -3.55
N GLN A 131 13.97 10.74 -3.63
CA GLN A 131 13.14 9.55 -3.41
C GLN A 131 12.57 9.47 -1.99
N ILE A 132 13.36 9.82 -0.97
CA ILE A 132 12.89 9.85 0.43
C ILE A 132 11.76 10.87 0.59
N ILE A 133 11.94 12.09 0.06
CA ILE A 133 10.92 13.14 0.15
C ILE A 133 9.63 12.72 -0.57
N TYR A 134 9.74 12.14 -1.77
CA TYR A 134 8.57 11.61 -2.46
C TYR A 134 7.89 10.50 -1.67
N SER A 135 8.66 9.55 -1.13
CA SER A 135 8.12 8.45 -0.31
C SER A 135 7.34 8.99 0.87
N LEU A 136 7.92 9.95 1.59
CA LEU A 136 7.28 10.57 2.75
C LEU A 136 6.00 11.30 2.34
N ALA A 137 6.04 12.10 1.28
CA ALA A 137 4.89 12.84 0.78
C ALA A 137 3.73 11.92 0.39
N TYR A 138 3.99 10.89 -0.41
CA TYR A 138 2.97 9.91 -0.81
C TYR A 138 2.38 9.16 0.40
N SER A 139 3.23 8.79 1.34
CA SER A 139 2.81 8.06 2.55
C SER A 139 2.00 8.92 3.52
N SER A 140 2.33 10.22 3.65
CA SER A 140 1.61 11.15 4.53
C SER A 140 0.33 11.71 3.92
N PHE A 141 0.23 11.73 2.58
CA PHE A 141 -0.87 12.38 1.87
C PHE A 141 -2.27 11.86 2.27
N PRO A 142 -2.52 10.54 2.36
CA PRO A 142 -3.83 10.02 2.80
C PRO A 142 -4.22 10.51 4.20
N TRP A 143 -3.25 10.58 5.11
CA TRP A 143 -3.45 11.01 6.50
C TRP A 143 -3.80 12.49 6.60
N ILE A 144 -2.97 13.33 5.97
CA ILE A 144 -3.19 14.78 5.96
C ILE A 144 -4.57 15.08 5.36
N LEU A 145 -4.91 14.44 4.24
CA LEU A 145 -6.21 14.64 3.59
C LEU A 145 -7.36 14.15 4.47
N GLY A 146 -7.22 12.99 5.13
CA GLY A 146 -8.24 12.46 6.05
C GLY A 146 -8.47 13.38 7.25
N LEU A 147 -7.40 13.90 7.86
CA LEU A 147 -7.49 14.81 9.00
C LEU A 147 -8.03 16.20 8.60
N ILE A 148 -7.80 16.67 7.39
CA ILE A 148 -8.31 17.96 6.91
C ILE A 148 -9.78 17.85 6.47
N VAL A 149 -10.19 16.73 5.86
CA VAL A 149 -11.51 16.60 5.24
C VAL A 149 -12.51 15.90 6.18
N VAL A 150 -12.16 14.71 6.68
CA VAL A 150 -13.11 13.85 7.38
C VAL A 150 -13.28 14.26 8.83
N LEU A 151 -12.19 14.61 9.51
CA LEU A 151 -12.24 14.94 10.93
C LEU A 151 -13.11 16.19 11.21
N PRO A 152 -12.95 17.32 10.49
CA PRO A 152 -13.81 18.48 10.71
C PRO A 152 -15.26 18.19 10.37
N LEU A 153 -15.52 17.37 9.34
CA LEU A 153 -16.88 16.99 8.96
C LEU A 153 -17.56 16.11 10.02
N GLY A 154 -16.80 15.23 10.69
CA GLY A 154 -17.28 14.40 11.79
C GLY A 154 -17.45 15.16 13.11
N MET A 155 -16.69 16.23 13.33
CA MET A 155 -16.71 17.01 14.57
C MET A 155 -17.53 18.31 14.47
N ALA A 156 -17.95 18.72 13.28
CA ALA A 156 -18.76 19.91 13.11
C ALA A 156 -20.12 19.77 13.82
N ASN A 157 -20.58 20.86 14.45
CA ASN A 157 -21.83 20.95 15.22
C ASN A 157 -21.87 20.04 16.47
N LEU A 158 -20.70 19.67 17.00
CA LEU A 158 -20.59 18.97 18.25
C LEU A 158 -20.46 19.95 19.42
N ASN A 159 -21.36 19.88 20.39
CA ASN A 159 -21.17 20.54 21.67
C ASN A 159 -20.41 19.59 22.61
N ILE A 160 -19.14 19.89 22.86
CA ILE A 160 -18.25 19.06 23.68
C ILE A 160 -18.72 19.02 25.14
N ASP A 161 -19.31 20.11 25.64
CA ASP A 161 -19.72 20.25 27.03
C ASP A 161 -21.00 19.45 27.32
N THR A 162 -21.94 19.42 26.37
CA THR A 162 -23.24 18.76 26.57
C THR A 162 -23.30 17.34 25.99
N CYS A 163 -22.26 16.91 25.26
CA CYS A 163 -22.28 15.66 24.49
C CYS A 163 -23.38 15.56 23.44
N GLN A 164 -24.00 16.69 23.09
CA GLN A 164 -25.06 16.71 22.11
C GLN A 164 -24.49 17.23 20.80
N GLY A 165 -24.59 16.40 19.76
CA GLY A 165 -24.34 16.81 18.39
C GLY A 165 -25.65 16.92 17.64
N THR A 166 -25.94 18.08 17.08
CA THR A 166 -27.03 18.24 16.10
C THR A 166 -26.45 18.09 14.70
N GLN A 167 -26.02 16.88 14.36
CA GLN A 167 -25.56 16.60 13.01
C GLN A 167 -26.74 16.74 12.06
N THR A 168 -26.64 17.66 11.09
CA THR A 168 -27.69 17.81 10.08
C THR A 168 -27.71 16.57 9.18
N VAL A 169 -28.88 16.21 8.65
CA VAL A 169 -29.02 15.08 7.70
C VAL A 169 -28.06 15.24 6.51
N GLY A 170 -27.88 16.46 6.01
CA GLY A 170 -26.93 16.77 4.94
C GLY A 170 -25.47 16.48 5.32
N GLN A 171 -25.07 16.87 6.54
CA GLN A 171 -23.73 16.60 7.05
C GLN A 171 -23.47 15.09 7.25
N ALA A 172 -24.45 14.36 7.80
CA ALA A 172 -24.33 12.91 7.96
C ALA A 172 -24.19 12.19 6.62
N ARG A 173 -24.98 12.59 5.61
CA ARG A 173 -24.86 12.08 4.23
C ARG A 173 -23.49 12.39 3.63
N ALA A 174 -23.04 13.63 3.76
CA ALA A 174 -21.72 14.04 3.25
C ALA A 174 -20.60 13.22 3.90
N LEU A 175 -20.69 12.95 5.21
CA LEU A 175 -19.70 12.15 5.93
C LEU A 175 -19.62 10.70 5.42
N VAL A 176 -20.77 10.07 5.15
CA VAL A 176 -20.81 8.72 4.55
C VAL A 176 -20.27 8.73 3.12
N VAL A 177 -20.70 9.68 2.29
CA VAL A 177 -20.30 9.74 0.88
C VAL A 177 -18.81 10.06 0.74
N ILE A 178 -18.32 11.11 1.41
CA ILE A 178 -16.93 11.56 1.32
C ILE A 178 -16.02 10.63 2.10
N GLY A 179 -16.40 10.19 3.29
CA GLY A 179 -15.56 9.37 4.17
C GLY A 179 -15.48 7.90 3.76
N ILE A 180 -16.51 7.37 3.08
CA ILE A 180 -16.60 5.93 2.81
C ILE A 180 -16.74 5.63 1.31
N ILE A 181 -17.82 6.11 0.68
CA ILE A 181 -18.21 5.67 -0.66
C ILE A 181 -17.20 6.13 -1.71
N LEU A 182 -16.88 7.43 -1.73
CA LEU A 182 -15.98 8.05 -2.70
C LEU A 182 -14.57 7.44 -2.67
N PRO A 183 -13.87 7.33 -1.52
CA PRO A 183 -12.54 6.74 -1.47
C PRO A 183 -12.53 5.24 -1.82
N ALA A 184 -13.59 4.48 -1.46
CA ALA A 184 -13.68 3.07 -1.81
C ALA A 184 -13.90 2.85 -3.32
N LEU A 185 -14.82 3.60 -3.94
CA LEU A 185 -15.01 3.56 -5.40
C LEU A 185 -13.77 4.08 -6.14
N GLY A 186 -13.18 5.15 -5.64
CA GLY A 186 -11.95 5.73 -6.19
C GLY A 186 -10.81 4.71 -6.23
N ALA A 187 -10.59 3.94 -5.16
CA ALA A 187 -9.58 2.89 -5.12
C ALA A 187 -9.79 1.81 -6.21
N VAL A 188 -11.04 1.38 -6.43
CA VAL A 188 -11.38 0.40 -7.48
C VAL A 188 -11.15 0.99 -8.86
N ILE A 189 -11.66 2.21 -9.12
CA ILE A 189 -11.51 2.90 -10.40
C ILE A 189 -10.02 3.10 -10.73
N THR A 190 -9.24 3.61 -9.78
CA THR A 190 -7.80 3.78 -9.97
C THR A 190 -7.12 2.46 -10.29
N SER A 191 -7.45 1.37 -9.58
CA SER A 191 -6.88 0.04 -9.85
C SER A 191 -7.21 -0.48 -11.24
N ILE A 192 -8.43 -0.24 -11.74
CA ILE A 192 -8.84 -0.58 -13.11
C ILE A 192 -8.04 0.25 -14.13
N ILE A 193 -7.88 1.56 -13.90
CA ILE A 193 -7.09 2.44 -14.77
C ILE A 193 -5.64 1.97 -14.85
N VAL A 194 -5.03 1.62 -13.71
CA VAL A 194 -3.67 1.07 -13.65
C VAL A 194 -3.58 -0.23 -14.45
N LYS A 195 -4.59 -1.11 -14.34
CA LYS A 195 -4.63 -2.39 -15.06
C LYS A 195 -4.75 -2.24 -16.57
N ASN A 196 -5.51 -1.26 -17.02
CA ASN A 196 -5.74 -1.03 -18.45
C ASN A 196 -4.60 -0.28 -19.13
N LYS A 197 -3.66 0.32 -18.39
CA LYS A 197 -2.48 0.92 -18.98
C LYS A 197 -1.55 -0.16 -19.51
N LYS A 198 -1.46 -0.24 -20.84
CA LYS A 198 -0.44 -1.05 -21.51
C LYS A 198 0.94 -0.56 -21.07
N PRO A 199 1.87 -1.45 -20.69
CA PRO A 199 3.25 -1.05 -20.48
C PRO A 199 3.71 -0.35 -21.76
N GLN A 200 4.21 0.88 -21.63
CA GLN A 200 4.81 1.55 -22.77
C GLN A 200 5.97 0.68 -23.21
N THR A 201 5.82 0.02 -24.37
CA THR A 201 6.93 -0.64 -25.04
C THR A 201 7.94 0.46 -25.29
N VAL A 202 8.99 0.53 -24.47
CA VAL A 202 10.11 1.41 -24.75
C VAL A 202 10.66 0.89 -26.05
N ASN A 203 10.34 1.58 -27.15
CA ASN A 203 10.88 1.29 -28.46
C ASN A 203 12.40 1.32 -28.28
N SER A 204 12.98 0.12 -28.21
CA SER A 204 14.41 -0.03 -27.98
C SER A 204 15.10 0.69 -29.15
N PRO A 205 16.03 1.62 -28.91
CA PRO A 205 16.74 2.34 -29.97
C PRO A 205 17.64 1.43 -30.84
N ALA A 206 17.51 0.11 -30.74
CA ALA A 206 18.19 -0.86 -31.60
C ALA A 206 17.81 -0.72 -33.10
N GLN A 207 16.75 0.02 -33.45
CA GLN A 207 16.46 0.37 -34.85
C GLN A 207 17.20 1.62 -35.36
N ALA A 208 17.97 2.32 -34.52
CA ALA A 208 18.78 3.46 -34.96
C ALA A 208 20.21 3.09 -35.41
N LEU A 209 20.63 1.83 -35.28
CA LEU A 209 22.00 1.38 -35.63
C LEU A 209 22.06 0.42 -36.83
N GLY A 210 21.01 0.37 -37.65
CA GLY A 210 20.87 -0.59 -38.76
C GLY A 210 21.01 -0.02 -40.18
N VAL A 211 21.40 1.25 -40.37
CA VAL A 211 21.51 1.88 -41.71
C VAL A 211 22.80 2.70 -41.82
N LEU A 212 23.96 2.06 -41.65
CA LEU A 212 25.23 2.65 -42.06
C LEU A 212 26.29 1.56 -42.32
N ASN A 213 25.92 0.55 -43.11
CA ASN A 213 26.89 -0.36 -43.70
C ASN A 213 26.49 -0.71 -45.14
N SER A 214 26.47 0.32 -46.00
CA SER A 214 26.71 0.15 -47.44
C SER A 214 28.17 0.53 -47.70
N HIS A 215 29.09 -0.32 -47.25
CA HIS A 215 30.49 -0.26 -47.71
C HIS A 215 30.52 -0.78 -49.15
N SER A 216 30.72 0.17 -50.05
CA SER A 216 31.01 0.02 -51.46
C SER A 216 32.31 -0.75 -51.67
N SER A 217 32.22 -1.93 -52.26
CA SER A 217 33.35 -2.68 -52.79
C SER A 217 33.80 -2.07 -54.13
N ALA A 218 34.82 -1.22 -54.10
CA ALA A 218 35.60 -0.86 -55.28
C ALA A 218 37.08 -0.68 -54.89
N HIS A 219 37.93 -1.57 -55.41
CA HIS A 219 39.39 -1.51 -55.52
C HIS A 219 39.90 -0.20 -56.20
N PRO A 220 41.23 0.14 -56.25
CA PRO A 220 42.44 -0.71 -56.12
C PRO A 220 43.68 -0.10 -55.38
N ASN A 221 44.75 -0.93 -55.28
CA ASN A 221 46.20 -0.66 -55.17
C ASN A 221 46.71 0.80 -55.19
N ASN A 222 47.61 1.17 -54.24
CA ASN A 222 49.06 1.37 -54.50
C ASN A 222 49.86 1.98 -53.31
N THR A 223 51.06 1.43 -53.11
CA THR A 223 52.36 2.01 -52.69
C THR A 223 52.50 3.03 -51.55
N MET A 224 53.30 2.63 -50.55
CA MET A 224 54.55 3.26 -50.08
C MET A 224 54.53 4.78 -49.77
N ASN A 225 54.64 5.17 -48.49
CA ASN A 225 55.65 6.15 -48.08
C ASN A 225 55.95 6.19 -46.57
N GLN A 226 57.22 6.49 -46.28
CA GLN A 226 57.87 6.67 -44.98
C GLN A 226 57.45 7.97 -44.28
N GLY A 227 57.61 8.02 -42.95
CA GLY A 227 57.56 9.27 -42.19
C GLY A 227 57.75 9.09 -40.68
N TYR A 228 58.96 9.42 -40.21
CA TYR A 228 59.40 9.41 -38.81
C TYR A 228 58.67 10.40 -37.91
N ALA A 229 58.47 10.06 -36.63
CA ALA A 229 58.68 10.99 -35.50
C ALA A 229 58.93 10.22 -34.20
N GLN A 230 60.06 10.52 -33.58
CA GLN A 230 60.56 10.02 -32.30
C GLN A 230 59.74 10.60 -31.13
N GLN A 231 59.52 9.79 -30.09
CA GLN A 231 59.27 10.28 -28.73
C GLN A 231 60.18 9.55 -27.71
N PRO A 232 60.70 10.26 -26.69
CA PRO A 232 61.75 9.77 -25.81
C PRO A 232 61.26 8.80 -24.71
N PRO A 233 62.14 7.94 -24.17
CA PRO A 233 61.79 6.97 -23.13
C PRO A 233 61.74 7.62 -21.74
N GLN A 234 60.60 7.44 -21.06
CA GLN A 234 60.48 7.70 -19.62
C GLN A 234 61.04 6.49 -18.85
N LEU A 235 62.14 6.76 -18.16
CA LEU A 235 62.82 5.88 -17.21
C LEU A 235 62.05 5.91 -15.88
N TYR A 236 61.44 4.79 -15.47
CA TYR A 236 61.01 4.62 -14.08
C TYR A 236 61.61 3.33 -13.52
N ASN A 237 62.52 3.53 -12.55
CA ASN A 237 63.11 2.48 -11.73
C ASN A 237 62.02 1.81 -10.88
N GLN A 238 61.89 0.50 -10.98
CA GLN A 238 61.30 -0.34 -9.94
C GLN A 238 62.35 -1.33 -9.42
N PRO A 239 62.45 -1.52 -8.09
CA PRO A 239 63.39 -2.45 -7.47
C PRO A 239 62.96 -3.93 -7.63
N PRO A 240 63.89 -4.88 -7.44
CA PRO A 240 63.73 -6.27 -7.86
C PRO A 240 62.79 -7.07 -6.96
N THR A 241 62.03 -7.92 -7.63
CA THR A 241 61.23 -9.03 -7.10
C THR A 241 62.09 -10.04 -6.35
N GLN A 242 61.63 -10.47 -5.17
CA GLN A 242 62.04 -11.73 -4.58
C GLN A 242 61.16 -12.87 -5.13
N PRO A 243 61.73 -13.99 -5.60
CA PRO A 243 60.96 -15.15 -6.04
C PRO A 243 60.60 -16.03 -4.84
N TYR A 244 59.30 -16.12 -4.54
CA TYR A 244 58.77 -17.17 -3.68
C TYR A 244 58.40 -18.37 -4.56
N SER A 245 59.16 -19.45 -4.43
CA SER A 245 58.89 -20.77 -5.00
C SER A 245 58.02 -21.59 -4.04
N LEU A 246 56.94 -22.24 -4.52
CA LEU A 246 56.66 -23.70 -4.39
C LEU A 246 55.25 -24.06 -4.97
N PRO A 247 54.86 -25.36 -5.11
CA PRO A 247 54.74 -26.01 -6.41
C PRO A 247 53.34 -26.56 -6.70
N GLY A 248 53.07 -26.90 -7.96
CA GLY A 248 51.85 -27.61 -8.33
C GLY A 248 51.53 -27.52 -9.82
N GLN A 249 52.39 -28.12 -10.66
CA GLN A 249 52.04 -28.34 -12.06
C GLN A 249 50.95 -29.43 -12.14
N ALA A 250 49.70 -28.99 -12.25
CA ALA A 250 48.67 -29.76 -12.93
C ALA A 250 48.73 -29.38 -14.41
N GLN A 251 49.25 -30.32 -15.19
CA GLN A 251 49.32 -30.30 -16.65
C GLN A 251 47.89 -30.31 -17.21
N TYR A 252 47.34 -29.13 -17.53
CA TYR A 252 46.09 -29.03 -18.30
C TYR A 252 46.41 -28.79 -19.76
N GLY A 253 45.96 -29.74 -20.58
CA GLY A 253 46.15 -29.77 -22.02
C GLY A 253 45.63 -28.52 -22.70
N ASN A 254 46.38 -28.13 -23.72
CA ASN A 254 46.10 -27.05 -24.64
C ASN A 254 44.91 -27.43 -25.54
N PRO A 255 43.75 -26.76 -25.51
CA PRO A 255 42.82 -26.78 -26.61
C PRO A 255 43.22 -25.66 -27.58
N SER A 256 43.79 -26.07 -28.71
CA SER A 256 43.80 -25.30 -29.94
C SER A 256 42.42 -24.68 -30.20
N TYR A 257 42.37 -23.35 -30.29
CA TYR A 257 41.22 -22.59 -30.78
C TYR A 257 41.36 -22.36 -32.30
N PRO A 258 40.53 -23.02 -33.14
CA PRO A 258 40.19 -22.51 -34.45
C PRO A 258 38.73 -22.01 -34.39
N GLY A 259 38.51 -20.72 -34.64
CA GLY A 259 37.14 -20.23 -34.79
C GLY A 259 36.95 -18.77 -34.49
N SER A 260 37.23 -17.94 -35.50
CA SER A 260 36.62 -16.63 -35.68
C SER A 260 35.09 -16.80 -35.84
N GLY A 261 34.40 -17.01 -34.73
CA GLY A 261 32.96 -16.90 -34.61
C GLY A 261 32.64 -15.51 -34.06
N SER A 262 31.98 -14.69 -34.88
CA SER A 262 31.42 -13.39 -34.49
C SER A 262 30.24 -13.58 -33.54
N ASP A 263 30.51 -14.04 -32.31
CA ASP A 263 29.52 -14.07 -31.24
C ASP A 263 29.56 -12.72 -30.52
N ALA A 264 28.85 -11.75 -31.13
CA ALA A 264 28.49 -10.54 -30.42
C ALA A 264 27.71 -10.96 -29.16
N PRO A 265 28.09 -10.48 -27.96
CA PRO A 265 27.33 -10.78 -26.76
C PRO A 265 25.91 -10.27 -26.97
N THR A 266 24.96 -11.20 -27.03
CA THR A 266 23.54 -10.87 -27.07
C THR A 266 23.28 -10.11 -25.79
N LEU A 267 23.20 -8.77 -25.90
CA LEU A 267 22.78 -7.90 -24.82
C LEU A 267 21.47 -8.47 -24.33
N THR A 268 21.51 -9.16 -23.20
CA THR A 268 20.35 -9.72 -22.53
C THR A 268 19.39 -8.57 -22.36
N GLN A 269 18.36 -8.58 -23.19
CA GLN A 269 17.21 -7.71 -23.09
C GLN A 269 16.76 -7.80 -21.64
N TRP A 270 17.07 -6.76 -20.84
CA TRP A 270 16.67 -6.67 -19.45
C TRP A 270 15.14 -6.67 -19.48
N GLY A 271 14.57 -7.87 -19.33
CA GLY A 271 13.15 -8.09 -19.40
C GLY A 271 12.50 -7.17 -18.40
N HIS A 272 11.65 -6.26 -18.88
CA HIS A 272 10.88 -5.40 -18.00
C HIS A 272 10.23 -6.29 -16.92
N PRO A 273 10.47 -6.03 -15.63
CA PRO A 273 9.92 -6.87 -14.57
C PRO A 273 8.42 -6.96 -14.76
N ASN A 274 7.89 -8.18 -14.77
CA ASN A 274 6.48 -8.43 -15.04
C ASN A 274 5.62 -7.68 -13.99
N THR A 275 5.04 -6.54 -14.37
CA THR A 275 4.24 -5.69 -13.48
C THR A 275 2.80 -6.18 -13.32
N GLN A 276 2.35 -7.11 -14.18
CA GLN A 276 1.01 -7.69 -14.15
C GLN A 276 0.58 -8.28 -12.78
N PRO A 277 1.40 -9.10 -12.08
CA PRO A 277 1.00 -9.63 -10.77
C PRO A 277 0.73 -8.53 -9.74
N LYS A 278 1.54 -7.45 -9.75
CA LYS A 278 1.39 -6.31 -8.82
C LYS A 278 0.06 -5.60 -9.06
N VAL A 279 -0.25 -5.33 -10.33
CA VAL A 279 -1.46 -4.64 -10.76
C VAL A 279 -2.71 -5.45 -10.42
N ASN A 280 -2.71 -6.76 -10.73
CA ASN A 280 -3.83 -7.65 -10.40
C ASN A 280 -4.06 -7.74 -8.89
N ARG A 281 -2.99 -7.76 -8.10
CA ARG A 281 -3.08 -7.79 -6.64
C ARG A 281 -3.63 -6.49 -6.06
N LEU A 282 -3.23 -5.33 -6.57
CA LEU A 282 -3.79 -4.04 -6.15
C LEU A 282 -5.31 -3.99 -6.42
N LEU A 283 -5.74 -4.43 -7.61
CA LEU A 283 -7.16 -4.53 -7.94
C LEU A 283 -7.92 -5.48 -7.00
N ALA A 284 -7.35 -6.66 -6.71
CA ALA A 284 -7.95 -7.60 -5.77
C ALA A 284 -8.11 -6.98 -4.36
N ILE A 285 -7.08 -6.29 -3.86
CA ILE A 285 -7.14 -5.58 -2.58
C ILE A 285 -8.23 -4.50 -2.61
N ALA A 286 -8.32 -3.71 -3.68
CA ALA A 286 -9.33 -2.66 -3.82
C ALA A 286 -10.76 -3.22 -3.85
N ILE A 287 -10.99 -4.34 -4.54
CA ILE A 287 -12.30 -5.01 -4.58
C ILE A 287 -12.67 -5.55 -3.20
N VAL A 288 -11.75 -6.28 -2.54
CA VAL A 288 -12.00 -6.81 -1.19
C VAL A 288 -12.27 -5.68 -0.21
N TYR A 289 -11.49 -4.61 -0.26
CA TYR A 289 -11.70 -3.42 0.54
C TYR A 289 -13.10 -2.82 0.31
N PHE A 290 -13.52 -2.66 -0.95
CA PHE A 290 -14.86 -2.16 -1.28
C PHE A 290 -15.98 -3.07 -0.75
N VAL A 291 -15.83 -4.39 -0.87
CA VAL A 291 -16.81 -5.36 -0.36
C VAL A 291 -16.92 -5.34 1.16
N LEU A 292 -15.81 -5.15 1.88
CA LEU A 292 -15.80 -5.11 3.34
C LEU A 292 -16.43 -3.83 3.91
N VAL A 293 -16.34 -2.74 3.17
CA VAL A 293 -16.74 -1.40 3.65
C VAL A 293 -18.12 -0.96 3.13
N SER A 294 -18.52 -1.39 1.93
CA SER A 294 -19.79 -0.94 1.32
C SER A 294 -21.04 -1.28 2.13
N PRO A 295 -21.15 -2.43 2.85
CA PRO A 295 -22.34 -2.72 3.65
C PRO A 295 -22.54 -1.71 4.78
N LEU A 296 -21.46 -1.23 5.40
CA LEU A 296 -21.53 -0.18 6.41
C LEU A 296 -22.03 1.14 5.81
N ALA A 297 -21.55 1.53 4.62
CA ALA A 297 -22.02 2.75 3.96
C ALA A 297 -23.51 2.67 3.61
N ILE A 298 -23.96 1.55 3.05
CA ILE A 298 -25.37 1.33 2.71
C ILE A 298 -26.22 1.39 3.97
N TYR A 299 -25.80 0.67 5.02
CA TYR A 299 -26.49 0.67 6.32
C TYR A 299 -26.63 2.09 6.89
N LEU A 300 -25.53 2.85 6.97
CA LEU A 300 -25.56 4.23 7.50
C LEU A 300 -26.44 5.14 6.64
N LEU A 301 -26.36 5.04 5.31
CA LEU A 301 -27.17 5.86 4.41
C LEU A 301 -28.65 5.51 4.53
N SER A 302 -29.00 4.22 4.61
CA SER A 302 -30.36 3.77 4.84
C SER A 302 -30.91 4.26 6.18
N TYR A 303 -30.09 4.22 7.24
CA TYR A 303 -30.46 4.76 8.55
C TYR A 303 -30.74 6.27 8.48
N ILE A 304 -29.88 7.04 7.79
CA ILE A 304 -30.04 8.49 7.62
C ILE A 304 -31.26 8.84 6.75
N LEU A 305 -31.58 8.04 5.74
CA LEU A 305 -32.71 8.28 4.83
C LEU A 305 -34.06 7.87 5.43
N ASN A 306 -34.08 6.83 6.27
CA ASN A 306 -35.30 6.22 6.80
C ASN A 306 -35.50 6.48 8.29
N SER A 307 -34.96 7.57 8.84
CA SER A 307 -35.02 7.91 10.26
C SER A 307 -36.44 7.91 10.88
N HIS A 308 -37.48 7.93 10.04
CA HIS A 308 -38.89 7.93 10.46
C HIS A 308 -39.70 6.70 10.01
N ALA A 309 -39.16 5.79 9.18
CA ALA A 309 -39.99 4.84 8.43
C ALA A 309 -39.63 3.35 8.59
N VAL A 310 -38.42 3.00 9.07
CA VAL A 310 -38.00 1.60 9.13
C VAL A 310 -37.45 1.26 10.52
N SER A 311 -38.34 0.78 11.40
CA SER A 311 -37.89 0.03 12.57
C SER A 311 -37.62 -1.40 12.14
N LEU A 312 -36.36 -1.76 11.88
CA LEU A 312 -35.98 -3.16 11.96
C LEU A 312 -36.37 -3.65 13.36
N GLY A 313 -36.92 -4.86 13.47
CA GLY A 313 -37.14 -5.47 14.78
C GLY A 313 -35.86 -5.43 15.61
N LEU A 314 -35.96 -5.17 16.91
CA LEU A 314 -34.82 -4.92 17.81
C LEU A 314 -33.67 -5.93 17.64
N VAL A 315 -34.03 -7.21 17.51
CA VAL A 315 -33.07 -8.32 17.34
C VAL A 315 -32.37 -8.23 15.99
N LEU A 316 -33.13 -8.09 14.90
CA LEU A 316 -32.57 -8.02 13.55
C LEU A 316 -31.67 -6.78 13.40
N GLY A 317 -32.06 -5.64 13.97
CA GLY A 317 -31.25 -4.43 14.01
C GLY A 317 -29.88 -4.70 14.66
N LYS A 318 -29.86 -5.22 15.89
CA LYS A 318 -28.60 -5.53 16.60
C LYS A 318 -27.68 -6.51 15.88
N VAL A 319 -28.25 -7.48 15.16
CA VAL A 319 -27.49 -8.45 14.38
C VAL A 319 -26.88 -7.78 13.15
N VAL A 320 -27.67 -7.00 12.41
CA VAL A 320 -27.20 -6.26 11.23
C VAL A 320 -26.12 -5.24 11.63
N ASP A 321 -26.34 -4.47 12.70
CA ASP A 321 -25.38 -3.50 13.24
C ASP A 321 -24.04 -4.16 13.57
N GLY A 322 -24.09 -5.28 14.31
CA GLY A 322 -22.90 -6.05 14.63
C GLY A 322 -22.19 -6.52 13.37
N LEU A 323 -22.93 -7.11 12.43
CA LEU A 323 -22.36 -7.66 11.19
C LEU A 323 -21.65 -6.58 10.36
N VAL A 324 -22.24 -5.42 10.14
CA VAL A 324 -21.61 -4.36 9.34
C VAL A 324 -20.39 -3.75 10.03
N ILE A 325 -20.40 -3.65 11.37
CA ILE A 325 -19.26 -3.18 12.15
C ILE A 325 -18.10 -4.17 12.08
N TRP A 326 -18.36 -5.46 12.31
CA TRP A 326 -17.32 -6.50 12.27
C TRP A 326 -16.76 -6.68 10.87
N LEU A 327 -17.59 -6.54 9.82
CA LEU A 327 -17.12 -6.56 8.44
C LEU A 327 -16.18 -5.37 8.15
N ASN A 328 -16.53 -4.17 8.62
CA ASN A 328 -15.65 -3.01 8.51
C ASN A 328 -14.32 -3.24 9.25
N TYR A 329 -14.33 -3.78 10.47
CA TYR A 329 -13.07 -4.09 11.18
C TYR A 329 -12.25 -5.21 10.53
N SER A 330 -12.91 -6.13 9.82
CA SER A 330 -12.22 -7.22 9.14
C SER A 330 -11.25 -6.71 8.07
N ARG A 331 -11.44 -5.50 7.54
CA ARG A 331 -10.50 -4.90 6.58
C ARG A 331 -9.11 -4.73 7.16
N SER A 332 -8.98 -4.27 8.41
CA SER A 332 -7.70 -4.08 9.11
C SER A 332 -6.99 -5.41 9.43
N ILE A 333 -7.58 -6.55 9.08
CA ILE A 333 -6.98 -7.89 9.17
C ILE A 333 -6.70 -8.43 7.76
N VAL A 334 -7.73 -8.45 6.90
CA VAL A 334 -7.67 -9.06 5.57
C VAL A 334 -6.71 -8.29 4.67
N THR A 335 -6.75 -6.97 4.68
CA THR A 335 -5.97 -6.19 3.72
C THR A 335 -4.47 -6.17 4.02
N PRO A 336 -3.98 -6.10 5.28
CA PRO A 336 -2.56 -6.32 5.58
C PRO A 336 -2.05 -7.70 5.17
N LEU A 337 -2.86 -8.76 5.35
CA LEU A 337 -2.51 -10.12 4.91
C LEU A 337 -2.40 -10.19 3.38
N MET A 338 -3.31 -9.54 2.66
CA MET A 338 -3.20 -9.42 1.20
C MET A 338 -2.01 -8.56 0.77
N MET A 339 -1.64 -7.53 1.52
CA MET A 339 -0.45 -6.71 1.26
C MET A 339 0.86 -7.40 1.61
N TYR A 340 0.84 -8.40 2.50
CA TYR A 340 2.04 -9.12 2.93
C TYR A 340 2.85 -9.66 1.76
N GLY A 341 2.22 -10.36 0.81
CA GLY A 341 2.91 -10.84 -0.39
C GLY A 341 3.03 -9.79 -1.50
N TYR A 342 2.38 -8.62 -1.38
CA TYR A 342 2.56 -7.52 -2.33
C TYR A 342 3.89 -6.79 -2.10
N ALA A 343 4.43 -6.89 -0.88
CA ALA A 343 5.71 -6.31 -0.50
C ALA A 343 6.94 -7.08 -1.03
N ASP A 344 6.77 -8.30 -1.56
CA ASP A 344 7.89 -9.15 -2.01
C ASP A 344 8.45 -8.82 -3.39
N ASP A 345 7.69 -8.08 -4.20
CA ASP A 345 8.02 -7.72 -5.57
C ASP A 345 8.29 -6.22 -5.75
#